data_AF-A0A0D1KJ54-F1
#
_entry.id   AF-A0A0D1KJ54-F1
#
_cell.length_a   1.000
_cell.length_b   1.000
_cell.length_c   1.000
_cell.angle_alpha   90.00
_cell.angle_beta   90.00
_cell.angle_gamma   90.00
#
_symmetry.space_group_name_H-M   'P 1'
#
loop_
_entity.id
_entity.type
_entity.pdbx_description
1 polymer ?
#
loop_
_entity_poly.entity_id
_entity_poly.type
_entity_poly.pdbx_seq_one_letter_code
_entity_poly.pdbx_strand_id
1 'polypeptide(L)'
;MNWIPEMMKRAAKYGGDLDHPEVVAWAHEQWQNAANEWRYEVDGEHRFRTQAELATYLHVGKMQLTKFISQGVEEFQLRGHRIRVNDDVYMAREPQIS
;
A
#
# COMPACT_ATOMS: atom_id res chain seq x y z
N MET A 1 2.85 -6.05 -4.16
CA MET A 1 2.72 -7.45 -3.74
C MET A 1 2.48 -8.31 -4.96
N ASN A 2 3.27 -9.36 -5.19
CA ASN A 2 3.01 -10.35 -6.24
C ASN A 2 2.36 -11.58 -5.60
N TRP A 3 1.03 -11.58 -5.50
CA TRP A 3 0.23 -12.62 -4.82
C TRP A 3 -0.08 -13.82 -5.71
N ILE A 4 0.32 -13.77 -6.99
CA ILE A 4 0.13 -14.81 -8.00
C ILE A 4 0.73 -16.18 -7.57
N PRO A 5 1.94 -16.28 -6.99
CA PRO A 5 2.50 -17.57 -6.58
C PRO A 5 1.70 -18.26 -5.46
N GLU A 6 1.16 -17.49 -4.51
CA GLU A 6 0.34 -18.02 -3.42
C GLU A 6 -1.05 -18.45 -3.90
N MET A 7 -1.63 -17.70 -4.85
CA MET A 7 -2.87 -18.11 -5.52
C MET A 7 -2.68 -19.46 -6.20
N MET A 8 -1.61 -19.63 -6.97
CA MET A 8 -1.29 -20.89 -7.65
C MET A 8 -1.05 -22.05 -6.68
N LYS A 9 -0.39 -21.79 -5.54
CA LYS A 9 -0.19 -22.80 -4.49
C LYS A 9 -1.51 -23.25 -3.86
N ARG A 10 -2.48 -22.35 -3.70
CA ARG A 10 -3.83 -22.68 -3.20
C ARG A 10 -4.63 -23.46 -4.22
N ALA A 11 -4.63 -23.00 -5.48
CA ALA A 11 -5.28 -23.68 -6.59
C ALA A 11 -4.75 -25.10 -6.80
N ALA A 12 -3.46 -25.35 -6.56
CA ALA A 12 -2.88 -26.68 -6.65
C ALA A 12 -3.55 -27.73 -5.74
N LYS A 13 -4.17 -27.33 -4.61
CA LYS A 13 -4.96 -28.22 -3.75
C LYS A 13 -6.25 -28.70 -4.41
N TYR A 14 -6.73 -27.97 -5.42
CA TYR A 14 -7.94 -28.22 -6.18
C TYR A 14 -7.62 -28.53 -7.65
N GLY A 15 -6.45 -29.12 -7.92
CA GLY A 15 -6.06 -29.51 -9.29
C GLY A 15 -5.70 -28.33 -10.21
N GLY A 16 -5.41 -27.16 -9.64
CA GLY A 16 -5.14 -25.93 -10.38
C GLY A 16 -6.39 -25.11 -10.69
N ASP A 17 -7.55 -25.47 -10.11
CA ASP A 17 -8.79 -24.71 -10.27
C ASP A 17 -8.70 -23.34 -9.56
N LEU A 18 -8.69 -22.29 -10.36
CA LEU A 18 -8.67 -20.89 -9.91
C LEU A 18 -10.06 -20.37 -9.57
N ASP A 19 -11.12 -21.02 -10.08
CA ASP A 19 -12.51 -20.66 -9.86
C ASP A 19 -13.09 -21.36 -8.62
N HIS A 20 -12.29 -22.21 -7.95
CA HIS A 20 -12.69 -22.85 -6.71
C HIS A 20 -13.07 -21.80 -5.66
N PRO A 21 -14.23 -21.92 -4.98
CA PRO A 21 -14.75 -20.90 -4.07
C PRO A 21 -13.77 -20.43 -3.00
N GLU A 22 -12.94 -21.33 -2.46
CA GLU A 22 -11.92 -21.00 -1.45
C GLU A 22 -10.74 -20.19 -2.02
N VAL A 23 -10.37 -20.40 -3.28
CA VAL A 23 -9.31 -19.64 -3.97
C VAL A 23 -9.82 -18.23 -4.28
N VAL A 24 -11.06 -18.13 -4.77
CA VAL A 24 -11.73 -16.86 -5.07
C VAL A 24 -11.95 -16.04 -3.81
N ALA A 25 -12.45 -16.65 -2.72
CA ALA A 25 -12.65 -15.97 -1.44
C ALA A 25 -11.35 -15.38 -0.92
N TRP A 26 -10.27 -16.16 -0.94
CA TRP A 26 -8.96 -15.67 -0.53
C TRP A 26 -8.43 -14.56 -1.44
N ALA A 27 -8.55 -14.70 -2.77
CA ALA A 27 -8.13 -13.66 -3.71
C ALA A 27 -8.88 -12.35 -3.48
N HIS A 28 -10.17 -12.45 -3.14
CA HIS A 28 -11.00 -11.31 -2.78
C HIS A 28 -10.55 -10.67 -1.45
N GLU A 29 -10.20 -11.46 -0.44
CA GLU A 29 -9.59 -10.94 0.80
C GLU A 29 -8.25 -10.23 0.54
N GLN A 30 -7.39 -10.81 -0.30
CA GLN A 30 -6.12 -10.16 -0.69
C GLN A 30 -6.36 -8.86 -1.45
N TRP A 31 -7.36 -8.82 -2.32
CA TRP A 31 -7.75 -7.60 -3.02
C TRP A 31 -8.23 -6.53 -2.04
N GLN A 32 -9.09 -6.88 -1.07
CA GLN A 32 -9.59 -5.95 -0.07
C GLN A 32 -8.48 -5.44 0.85
N ASN A 33 -7.56 -6.31 1.26
CA ASN A 33 -6.39 -5.92 2.04
C ASN A 33 -5.48 -5.00 1.24
N ALA A 34 -5.18 -5.32 -0.02
CA ALA A 34 -4.41 -4.44 -0.90
C ALA A 34 -5.14 -3.11 -1.20
N ALA A 35 -6.48 -3.12 -1.27
CA ALA A 35 -7.31 -1.93 -1.40
C ALA A 35 -7.19 -1.02 -0.17
N ASN A 36 -7.09 -1.62 1.02
CA ASN A 36 -6.92 -0.93 2.29
C ASN A 36 -5.46 -0.58 2.62
N GLU A 37 -4.47 -1.07 1.88
CA GLU A 37 -3.09 -0.59 1.99
C GLU A 37 -3.00 0.84 1.41
N TRP A 38 -2.92 1.82 2.32
CA TRP A 38 -2.57 3.20 2.01
C TRP A 38 -1.29 3.56 2.76
N ARG A 39 -0.40 4.29 2.09
CA ARG A 39 0.83 4.80 2.71
C ARG A 39 0.69 6.27 3.08
N TYR A 40 -0.10 7.01 2.31
CA TYR A 40 -0.32 8.43 2.52
C TYR A 40 -1.81 8.70 2.55
N GLU A 41 -2.25 9.48 3.53
CA GLU A 41 -3.62 9.99 3.61
C GLU A 41 -3.57 11.51 3.63
N VAL A 42 -4.42 12.16 2.84
CA VAL A 42 -4.53 13.61 2.73
C VAL A 42 -5.90 14.03 3.23
N ASP A 43 -5.91 14.90 4.24
CA ASP A 43 -7.08 15.48 4.90
C ASP A 43 -8.10 14.46 5.45
N GLY A 44 -7.73 13.18 5.54
CA GLY A 44 -8.63 12.09 5.94
C GLY A 44 -9.55 11.58 4.82
N GLU A 45 -9.45 12.15 3.62
CA GLU A 45 -10.37 11.87 2.50
C GLU A 45 -9.68 11.09 1.37
N HIS A 46 -8.45 11.47 1.03
CA HIS A 46 -7.73 10.92 -0.11
C HIS A 46 -6.59 10.02 0.33
N ARG A 47 -6.53 8.80 -0.21
CA ARG A 47 -5.52 7.81 0.15
C ARG A 47 -4.66 7.42 -1.06
N PHE A 48 -3.35 7.36 -0.85
CA PHE A 48 -2.36 7.08 -1.87
C PHE A 48 -1.40 5.98 -1.42
N ARG A 49 -0.95 5.14 -2.35
CA ARG A 49 -0.03 4.03 -2.08
C ARG A 49 1.42 4.42 -2.28
N THR A 50 1.66 5.30 -3.24
CA THR A 50 3.00 5.70 -3.64
C THR A 50 3.20 7.21 -3.49
N GLN A 51 4.46 7.59 -3.25
CA GLN A 51 4.85 8.98 -3.17
C GLN A 51 4.65 9.71 -4.51
N ALA A 52 4.69 8.99 -5.63
CA ALA A 52 4.46 9.56 -6.97
C ALA A 52 2.99 9.96 -7.18
N GLU A 53 2.05 9.14 -6.73
CA GLU A 53 0.62 9.47 -6.75
C GLU A 53 0.34 10.69 -5.86
N LEU A 54 0.88 10.70 -4.64
CA LEU A 54 0.77 11.85 -3.73
C LEU A 54 1.36 13.13 -4.32
N ALA A 55 2.56 13.04 -4.94
CA ALA A 55 3.22 14.17 -5.59
C ALA A 55 2.39 14.78 -6.72
N THR A 56 1.76 13.90 -7.51
CA THR A 56 0.89 14.28 -8.62
C THR A 56 -0.36 14.99 -8.10
N TYR A 57 -1.00 14.44 -7.07
CA TYR A 57 -2.18 15.02 -6.44
C TYR A 57 -1.91 16.40 -5.83
N LEU A 58 -0.82 16.54 -5.08
CA LEU A 58 -0.45 17.80 -4.42
C LEU A 58 0.23 18.80 -5.37
N HIS A 59 0.47 18.44 -6.63
CA HIS A 59 1.24 19.23 -7.59
C HIS A 59 2.61 19.70 -7.05
N VAL A 60 3.34 18.80 -6.39
CA VAL A 60 4.66 19.07 -5.80
C VAL A 60 5.74 18.16 -6.39
N GLY A 61 6.98 18.64 -6.35
CA GLY A 61 8.12 17.83 -6.74
C GLY A 61 8.38 16.68 -5.76
N LYS A 62 8.66 15.49 -6.27
CA LYS A 62 8.97 14.29 -5.46
C LYS A 62 10.06 14.56 -4.40
N MET A 63 11.12 15.29 -4.76
CA MET A 63 12.19 15.68 -3.83
C MET A 63 11.70 16.47 -2.62
N GLN A 64 10.69 17.32 -2.80
CA GLN A 64 10.13 18.10 -1.70
C GLN A 64 9.42 17.19 -0.71
N LEU A 65 8.60 16.25 -1.20
CA LEU A 65 7.95 15.24 -0.36
C LEU A 65 8.96 14.35 0.36
N THR A 66 10.05 13.94 -0.31
CA THR A 66 11.05 13.06 0.30
C THR A 66 11.68 13.71 1.53
N LYS A 67 11.93 15.03 1.51
CA LYS A 67 12.50 15.74 2.66
C LYS A 67 11.62 15.69 3.91
N PHE A 68 10.30 15.76 3.75
CA PHE A 68 9.36 15.65 4.87
C PHE A 68 9.27 14.20 5.35
N ILE A 69 9.11 13.25 4.42
CA ILE A 69 8.93 11.84 4.76
C ILE A 69 10.18 11.24 5.40
N SER A 70 11.39 11.62 4.94
CA SER A 70 12.65 11.09 5.49
C SER A 70 12.96 11.55 6.92
N GLN A 71 12.23 12.54 7.44
CA GLN A 71 12.37 12.98 8.83
C GLN A 71 11.62 12.06 9.81
N GLY A 72 10.93 11.01 9.32
CA GLY A 72 10.21 10.06 10.16
C GLY A 72 8.98 10.67 10.83
N VAL A 73 8.44 11.77 10.28
CA VAL A 73 7.22 12.39 10.78
C VAL A 73 6.00 11.66 10.25
N GLU A 74 5.18 11.14 11.17
CA GLU A 74 3.91 10.48 10.85
C GLU A 74 2.87 11.44 10.25
N GLU A 75 3.03 12.74 10.48
CA GLU A 75 2.12 13.75 9.98
C GLU A 75 2.83 15.08 9.69
N PHE A 76 2.49 15.72 8.58
CA PHE A 76 2.99 17.04 8.23
C PHE A 76 1.98 17.84 7.40
N GLN A 77 2.15 19.17 7.38
CA GLN A 77 1.38 20.05 6.51
C GLN A 77 2.18 20.43 5.26
N LEU A 78 1.55 20.31 4.09
CA LEU A 78 2.12 20.76 2.82
C LEU A 78 1.03 21.34 1.93
N ARG A 79 1.28 22.55 1.38
CA ARG A 79 0.33 23.25 0.48
C ARG A 79 -1.08 23.45 1.07
N GLY A 80 -1.20 23.54 2.39
CA GLY A 80 -2.49 23.70 3.07
C GLY A 80 -3.23 22.38 3.33
N HIS A 81 -2.65 21.25 2.93
CA HIS A 81 -3.18 19.92 3.21
C HIS A 81 -2.48 19.29 4.41
N ARG A 82 -3.21 18.50 5.19
CA ARG A 82 -2.67 17.63 6.25
C ARG A 82 -2.37 16.27 5.66
N ILE A 83 -1.11 15.85 5.67
CA ILE A 83 -0.67 14.57 5.15
C ILE A 83 -0.27 13.67 6.31
N ARG A 84 -0.89 12.49 6.39
CA ARG A 84 -0.51 11.42 7.30
C ARG A 84 0.26 10.35 6.53
N VAL A 85 1.36 9.89 7.12
CA VAL A 85 2.17 8.79 6.62
C VAL A 85 1.88 7.58 7.49
N ASN A 86 1.46 6.49 6.85
CA ASN A 86 1.32 5.20 7.49
C ASN A 86 2.59 4.38 7.25
N ASP A 87 3.51 4.45 8.22
CA ASP A 87 4.80 3.76 8.14
C ASP A 87 4.71 2.27 8.52
N ASP A 88 3.61 1.81 9.12
CA ASP A 88 3.36 0.38 9.35
C ASP A 88 3.34 -0.41 8.03
N VAL A 89 2.88 0.21 6.94
CA VAL A 89 2.87 -0.38 5.59
C VAL A 89 4.28 -0.45 4.98
N TYR A 90 5.21 0.39 5.42
CA TYR A 90 6.60 0.37 4.97
C TYR A 90 7.46 -0.61 5.81
N MET A 91 7.30 -0.59 7.13
CA MET A 91 7.98 -1.49 8.08
C MET A 91 7.60 -2.96 7.85
N ALA A 92 6.38 -3.26 7.40
CA ALA A 92 5.97 -4.62 7.05
C ALA A 92 6.66 -5.19 5.79
N ARG A 93 7.43 -4.37 5.04
CA ARG A 93 8.04 -4.75 3.75
C ARG A 93 9.57 -4.72 3.75
N GLU A 94 10.22 -4.31 4.84
CA GLU A 94 11.66 -4.52 5.01
C GLU A 94 11.88 -5.90 5.66
N PRO A 95 12.67 -6.81 5.05
CA PRO A 95 13.14 -7.96 5.80
C PRO A 95 13.94 -7.42 6.99
N GLN A 96 13.56 -7.81 8.21
CA GLN A 96 14.42 -7.62 9.36
C GLN A 96 15.73 -8.36 9.06
N ILE A 97 16.74 -7.63 8.60
CA ILE A 97 18.09 -8.17 8.45
C ILE A 97 18.64 -8.26 9.88
N SER A 98 18.48 -9.45 10.48
CA SER A 98 19.23 -9.84 11.68
C SER A 98 20.67 -10.20 11.33
#